data_AF-A0A3S0I0S2-F1
#
_entry.id   AF-A0A3S0I0S2-F1
#
_cell.length_a   1.000
_cell.length_b   1.000
_cell.length_c   1.000
_cell.angle_alpha   90.00
_cell.angle_beta   90.00
_cell.angle_gamma   90.00
#
_symmetry.space_group_name_H-M   'P 1'
#
loop_
_entity.id
_entity.type
_entity.pdbx_description
1 polymer ?
#
loop_
_entity_poly.entity_id
_entity_poly.type
_entity_poly.pdbx_seq_one_letter_code
_entity_poly.pdbx_strand_id
1 'polypeptide(L)'
;MDLRVCFENMANVTVNDAAMMKHYAQSYLADFGPEWGGFIMLPHTDTRRATMEPAWQVLIRGATPRTEQALLRYLDDNPMAAYYVHVYRNGAGDSQKIH
;
A
#
# COMPACT_ATOMS: atom_id res chain seq x y z
N MET A 1 4.40 16.34 2.04
CA MET A 1 4.59 15.19 2.97
C MET A 1 4.75 13.94 2.15
N ASP A 2 5.29 12.86 2.72
CA ASP A 2 5.39 11.60 2.00
C ASP A 2 4.28 10.66 2.47
N LEU A 3 3.64 9.99 1.53
CA LEU A 3 2.65 8.95 1.81
C LEU A 3 3.25 7.59 1.44
N ARG A 4 3.01 6.60 2.28
CA ARG A 4 3.30 5.20 1.98
C ARG A 4 1.99 4.45 1.87
N VAL A 5 1.78 3.80 0.74
CA VAL A 5 0.62 2.94 0.49
C VAL A 5 1.09 1.50 0.53
N CYS A 6 0.51 0.71 1.43
CA CYS A 6 0.80 -0.69 1.62
C CYS A 6 -0.35 -1.56 1.12
N PHE A 7 -0.03 -2.68 0.49
CA PHE A 7 -0.96 -3.66 -0.02
C PHE A 7 -0.73 -4.99 0.68
N GLU A 8 -1.65 -5.37 1.53
CA GLU A 8 -1.64 -6.62 2.28
C GLU A 8 -2.57 -7.64 1.62
N ASN A 9 -2.09 -8.87 1.42
CA ASN A 9 -2.90 -9.94 0.84
C ASN A 9 -4.11 -10.30 1.72
N MET A 10 -5.31 -10.35 1.14
CA MET A 10 -6.47 -10.99 1.79
C MET A 10 -6.24 -12.50 1.96
N ALA A 11 -6.85 -13.09 3.00
CA ALA A 11 -6.57 -14.46 3.50
C ALA A 11 -6.51 -15.57 2.42
N ASN A 12 -7.27 -15.43 1.35
CA ASN A 12 -7.41 -16.40 0.26
C ASN A 12 -6.50 -16.13 -0.95
N VAL A 13 -5.67 -15.09 -0.91
CA VAL A 13 -4.75 -14.73 -1.99
C VAL A 13 -3.42 -15.41 -1.78
N THR A 14 -3.00 -16.17 -2.79
CA THR A 14 -1.72 -16.89 -2.87
C THR A 14 -0.75 -16.28 -3.87
N VAL A 15 -1.13 -15.17 -4.51
CA VAL A 15 -0.30 -14.52 -5.52
C VAL A 15 0.79 -13.71 -4.83
N ASN A 16 2.03 -14.18 -4.99
CA ASN A 16 3.23 -13.59 -4.43
C ASN A 16 4.27 -13.38 -5.52
N ASP A 17 3.98 -12.45 -6.44
CA ASP A 17 4.90 -12.04 -7.51
C ASP A 17 5.15 -10.54 -7.44
N ALA A 18 6.41 -10.17 -7.14
CA ALA A 18 6.81 -8.78 -6.97
C ALA A 18 6.76 -7.97 -8.27
N ALA A 19 7.03 -8.60 -9.43
CA ALA A 19 7.02 -7.91 -10.71
C ALA A 19 5.58 -7.60 -11.14
N MET A 20 4.68 -8.59 -10.99
CA MET A 20 3.25 -8.41 -11.20
C MET A 20 2.70 -7.32 -10.29
N MET A 21 2.99 -7.40 -8.99
CA MET A 21 2.46 -6.43 -8.03
C MET A 21 3.01 -5.03 -8.26
N LYS A 22 4.29 -4.90 -8.64
CA LYS A 22 4.87 -3.61 -9.04
C LYS A 22 4.08 -2.98 -10.19
N HIS A 23 3.85 -3.72 -11.27
CA HIS A 23 3.10 -3.20 -12.41
C HIS A 23 1.68 -2.81 -12.01
N TYR A 24 1.01 -3.68 -11.26
CA TYR A 24 -0.38 -3.46 -10.87
C TYR A 24 -0.53 -2.25 -9.93
N ALA A 25 0.32 -2.13 -8.90
CA ALA A 25 0.32 -0.99 -7.99
C ALA A 25 0.67 0.33 -8.69
N GLN A 26 1.64 0.31 -9.61
CA GLN A 26 2.03 1.50 -10.37
C GLN A 26 0.92 1.97 -11.33
N SER A 27 0.21 1.05 -11.96
CA SER A 27 -0.95 1.37 -12.80
C SER A 27 -2.15 1.83 -11.98
N TYR A 28 -2.45 1.13 -10.88
CA TYR A 28 -3.59 1.43 -10.01
C TYR A 28 -3.50 2.79 -9.34
N LEU A 29 -2.28 3.29 -9.07
CA LEU A 29 -2.03 4.60 -8.47
C LEU A 29 -1.40 5.60 -9.42
N ALA A 30 -1.47 5.39 -10.74
CA ALA A 30 -0.73 6.17 -11.74
C ALA A 30 -0.89 7.70 -11.59
N ASP A 31 -2.09 8.17 -11.29
CA ASP A 31 -2.42 9.60 -11.14
C ASP A 31 -1.74 10.26 -9.92
N PHE A 32 -1.18 9.47 -9.02
CA PHE A 32 -0.54 9.94 -7.78
C PHE A 32 1.00 9.93 -7.83
N GLY A 33 1.60 9.55 -8.97
CA GLY A 33 3.06 9.46 -9.11
C GLY A 33 3.72 8.43 -8.18
N PRO A 34 3.34 7.14 -8.25
CA PRO A 34 3.78 6.13 -7.30
C PRO A 34 5.22 5.67 -7.57
N GLU A 35 6.04 5.68 -6.53
CA GLU A 35 7.39 5.13 -6.51
C GLU A 35 7.37 3.73 -5.86
N TRP A 36 7.95 2.72 -6.52
CA TRP A 36 7.98 1.36 -5.97
C TRP A 36 8.89 1.29 -4.74
N GLY A 37 8.35 0.86 -3.60
CA GLY A 37 9.06 0.78 -2.32
C GLY A 37 9.44 -0.64 -1.90
N GLY A 38 9.13 -1.67 -2.68
CA GLY A 38 9.42 -3.07 -2.35
C GLY A 38 8.35 -3.72 -1.47
N PHE A 39 8.78 -4.51 -0.49
CA PHE A 39 7.88 -5.19 0.44
C PHE A 39 8.46 -5.23 1.85
N ILE A 40 7.56 -5.38 2.82
CA ILE A 40 7.87 -5.78 4.18
C ILE A 40 7.29 -7.16 4.43
N MET A 41 7.99 -7.99 5.19
CA MET A 41 7.47 -9.30 5.60
C MET A 41 6.62 -9.11 6.84
N LEU A 42 5.34 -9.48 6.75
CA LEU A 42 4.46 -9.47 7.91
C LEU A 42 4.68 -10.77 8.70
N PRO A 43 4.94 -10.68 10.02
CA PRO A 43 5.05 -11.85 10.88
C PRO A 43 3.76 -12.67 10.84
N HIS A 44 3.91 -13.99 10.84
CA HIS A 44 2.80 -14.95 10.89
C HIS A 44 1.91 -14.76 12.14
N THR A 45 2.50 -14.29 13.25
CA THR A 45 1.81 -13.99 14.52
C THR A 45 0.77 -12.88 14.36
N ASP A 46 1.03 -11.93 13.46
CA ASP A 46 0.19 -10.73 13.28
C ASP A 46 -0.85 -10.93 12.16
N THR A 47 -0.69 -11.97 11.33
CA THR A 47 -1.52 -12.23 10.14
C THR A 47 -2.45 -13.44 10.25
N ARG A 48 -2.47 -14.17 11.39
CA ARG A 48 -3.20 -15.45 11.58
C ARG A 48 -2.91 -16.51 10.50
N ARG A 49 -1.79 -16.40 9.79
CA ARG A 49 -1.38 -17.32 8.72
C ARG A 49 -0.24 -18.23 9.16
N ALA A 50 -0.04 -19.32 8.42
CA ALA A 50 1.05 -20.27 8.64
C ALA A 50 2.40 -19.81 8.02
N THR A 51 2.37 -18.87 7.08
CA THR A 51 3.53 -18.39 6.32
C THR A 51 3.68 -16.88 6.43
N MET A 52 4.92 -16.38 6.40
CA MET A 52 5.16 -14.94 6.29
C MET A 52 4.71 -14.46 4.90
N GLU A 53 3.91 -13.40 4.87
CA GLU A 53 3.38 -12.81 3.64
C GLU A 53 4.03 -11.44 3.40
N PRO A 54 4.29 -11.07 2.14
CA PRO A 54 4.70 -9.72 1.82
C PRO A 54 3.51 -8.76 1.93
N ALA A 55 3.70 -7.65 2.64
CA ALA A 55 2.97 -6.43 2.38
C ALA A 55 3.79 -5.57 1.41
N TRP A 56 3.26 -5.37 0.22
CA TRP A 56 3.90 -4.57 -0.82
C TRP A 56 3.73 -3.09 -0.52
N GLN A 57 4.69 -2.27 -0.88
CA GLN A 57 4.64 -0.84 -0.58
C GLN A 57 5.04 0.03 -1.76
N VAL A 58 4.34 1.15 -1.91
CA VAL A 58 4.70 2.26 -2.79
C VAL A 58 4.75 3.56 -2.01
N LEU A 59 5.51 4.52 -2.52
CA LEU A 59 5.71 5.84 -1.93
C LEU A 59 5.16 6.90 -2.88
N ILE A 60 4.41 7.85 -2.33
CA ILE A 60 3.99 9.06 -3.03
C ILE A 60 4.73 10.22 -2.36
N ARG A 61 5.73 10.76 -3.07
CA ARG A 61 6.63 11.80 -2.56
C ARG A 61 6.02 13.18 -2.72
N GLY A 62 6.26 14.06 -1.76
CA GLY A 62 5.88 15.47 -1.90
C GLY A 62 4.36 15.70 -2.02
N ALA A 63 3.55 14.77 -1.53
CA ALA A 63 2.09 14.88 -1.52
C ALA A 63 1.63 16.17 -0.81
N THR A 64 0.66 16.84 -1.43
CA THR A 64 -0.06 17.95 -0.82
C THR A 64 -1.26 17.42 -0.01
N PRO A 65 -1.85 18.21 0.91
CA PRO A 65 -3.09 17.82 1.57
C PRO A 65 -4.22 17.47 0.60
N ARG A 66 -4.28 18.16 -0.55
CA ARG A 66 -5.24 17.86 -1.62
C ARG A 66 -4.97 16.51 -2.28
N THR A 67 -3.71 16.18 -2.51
CA THR A 67 -3.29 14.87 -3.07
C THR A 67 -3.68 13.74 -2.11
N GLU A 68 -3.43 13.92 -0.81
CA GLU A 68 -3.81 12.94 0.20
C GLU A 68 -5.32 12.70 0.22
N GLN A 69 -6.13 13.75 0.30
CA GLN A 69 -7.59 13.60 0.30
C GLN A 69 -8.12 12.95 -0.99
N ALA A 70 -7.54 13.31 -2.14
CA ALA A 70 -7.89 12.69 -3.42
C ALA A 70 -7.52 11.19 -3.45
N LEU A 71 -6.37 10.82 -2.91
CA LEU A 71 -5.95 9.42 -2.79
C LEU A 71 -6.92 8.63 -1.92
N LEU A 72 -7.23 9.13 -0.72
CA LEU A 72 -8.13 8.43 0.21
C LEU A 72 -9.50 8.19 -0.42
N ARG A 73 -10.07 9.22 -1.06
CA ARG A 73 -11.34 9.09 -1.77
C ARG A 73 -11.27 8.10 -2.93
N TYR A 74 -10.18 8.13 -3.70
CA TYR A 74 -9.99 7.18 -4.80
C TYR A 74 -9.95 5.73 -4.30
N LEU A 75 -9.27 5.47 -3.18
CA LEU A 75 -9.18 4.13 -2.58
C LEU A 75 -10.54 3.66 -2.06
N ASP A 76 -11.33 4.55 -1.45
CA ASP A 76 -12.70 4.25 -1.02
C ASP A 76 -13.61 3.90 -2.21
N ASP A 77 -13.50 4.67 -3.30
CA ASP A 77 -14.33 4.50 -4.51
C ASP A 77 -13.87 3.29 -5.36
N ASN A 78 -12.61 2.86 -5.25
CA ASN A 78 -12.00 1.86 -6.12
C ASN A 78 -11.23 0.80 -5.33
N PRO A 79 -11.85 0.03 -4.43
CA PRO A 79 -11.12 -0.93 -3.60
C PRO A 79 -10.36 -1.95 -4.46
N MET A 80 -9.10 -2.18 -4.11
CA MET A 80 -8.25 -3.12 -4.83
C MET A 80 -8.67 -4.56 -4.48
N ALA A 81 -9.21 -5.28 -5.46
CA ALA A 81 -9.63 -6.66 -5.25
C ALA A 81 -8.47 -7.50 -4.70
N ALA A 82 -8.77 -8.33 -3.70
CA ALA A 82 -7.83 -9.27 -3.07
C ALA A 82 -6.75 -8.63 -2.14
N TYR A 83 -6.76 -7.31 -1.96
CA TYR A 83 -5.80 -6.64 -1.06
C TYR A 83 -6.51 -5.73 -0.05
N TYR A 84 -6.01 -5.71 1.19
CA TYR A 84 -6.25 -4.59 2.10
C TYR A 84 -5.23 -3.49 1.78
N VAL A 85 -5.73 -2.28 1.55
CA VAL A 85 -4.89 -1.11 1.27
C VAL A 85 -4.77 -0.30 2.55
N HIS A 86 -3.54 0.01 2.94
CA HIS A 86 -3.25 0.83 4.11
C HIS A 86 -2.45 2.05 3.69
N VAL A 87 -2.82 3.23 4.18
CA VAL A 87 -2.08 4.48 3.90
C VAL A 87 -1.47 5.01 5.17
N TYR A 88 -0.18 5.31 5.10
CA TYR A 88 0.59 5.93 6.17
C TYR A 88 1.09 7.29 5.71
N ARG A 89 0.89 8.30 6.55
CA ARG A 89 1.54 9.60 6.43
C ARG A 89 2.90 9.52 7.12
N ASN A 90 3.98 9.76 6.39
CA ASN A 90 5.33 9.87 6.95
C ASN A 90 5.63 11.34 7.24
N GLY A 91 5.61 11.70 8.53
CA GLY A 91 6.09 13.00 9.04
C GLY A 91 7.56 12.93 9.50
N ALA A 92 8.11 14.05 9.96
CA ALA A 92 9.50 14.19 10.44
C ALA A 92 9.80 13.46 11.77
N GLY A 93 9.19 12.28 11.98
CA GLY A 93 9.29 11.45 13.17
C GLY A 93 8.67 10.08 12.88
N ASP A 94 7.39 9.91 13.25
CA ASP A 94 6.68 8.63 13.10
C ASP A 94 5.74 8.58 11.90
N SER A 95 5.52 7.36 11.42
CA SER A 95 4.51 7.05 10.40
C SER A 95 3.13 6.89 11.05
N GLN A 96 2.15 7.69 10.62
CA GLN A 96 0.78 7.60 11.12
C GLN A 96 -0.12 6.90 10.10
N LYS A 97 -0.81 5.82 10.50
CA LYS A 97 -1.85 5.21 9.66
C LYS A 97 -3.06 6.15 9.55
N ILE A 98 -3.52 6.38 8.33
CA ILE A 98 -4.64 7.29 8.01
C ILE A 98 -5.76 6.62 7.19
N HIS A 99 -5.54 5.41 6.68
CA HIS A 99 -6.50 4.55 6.00
C HIS A 99 -6.06 3.10 6.19
#